data_AF-A0A926KW48-F1
#
_entry.id   AF-A0A926KW48-F1
#
_cell.length_a   1.000
_cell.length_b   1.000
_cell.length_c   1.000
_cell.angle_alpha   90.00
_cell.angle_beta   90.00
_cell.angle_gamma   90.00
#
_symmetry.space_group_name_H-M   'P 1'
#
loop_
_entity.id
_entity.type
_entity.pdbx_description
1 polymer ?
#
loop_
_entity_poly.entity_id
_entity_poly.type
_entity_poly.pdbx_seq_one_letter_code
_entity_poly.pdbx_strand_id
1 'polypeptide(L)'
;MYPKVDFPKKVTEKWLNRAFAPLSDFLNRERPEDARSIMAYMMFMYNADQQFHYRNCITRDSIVLDQSGSLVACGEEALRYNFENEESIVVDRPSKEERFVHPNVTDWMEKSLNKRTEEKYGEEVCIFLQELWGPIVNFDFCNLKTGYPIKWAQMRYCLYLYPTDFPTKITILFVGNEIVERRCSYSQYSEYEKLVRKLSFEGWQVITVIREFLDRDLDQFRLYLSKTINLAEPRDYGDGHDIMYI
;
A
#
# COMPACT_ATOMS: atom_id res chain seq x y z
N MET A 1 27.86 -12.14 -10.87
CA MET A 1 27.86 -11.59 -9.50
C MET A 1 27.28 -10.19 -9.55
N TYR A 2 26.23 -9.91 -8.77
CA TYR A 2 25.57 -8.61 -8.73
C TYR A 2 26.43 -7.61 -7.97
N PRO A 3 26.45 -6.32 -8.36
CA PRO A 3 27.18 -5.30 -7.61
C PRO A 3 26.48 -5.01 -6.27
N LYS A 4 27.25 -4.59 -5.26
CA LYS A 4 26.69 -4.10 -3.99
C LYS A 4 25.68 -2.97 -4.27
N VAL A 5 24.60 -2.94 -3.48
CA VAL A 5 23.53 -1.94 -3.62
C VAL A 5 23.32 -1.22 -2.28
N ASP A 6 23.88 -0.03 -2.15
CA ASP A 6 23.60 0.82 -0.99
C ASP A 6 22.27 1.55 -1.17
N PHE A 7 21.60 1.91 -0.07
CA PHE A 7 20.41 2.75 -0.13
C PHE A 7 20.77 4.12 -0.71
N PRO A 8 20.03 4.59 -1.73
CA PRO A 8 20.29 5.85 -2.35
C PRO A 8 19.58 6.93 -1.54
N LYS A 9 20.12 8.16 -1.58
CA LYS A 9 19.39 9.33 -1.07
C LYS A 9 18.07 9.58 -1.81
N LYS A 10 17.98 9.08 -3.06
CA LYS A 10 16.77 9.12 -3.89
C LYS A 10 16.67 7.84 -4.68
N VAL A 11 15.59 7.10 -4.50
CA VAL A 11 15.36 5.86 -5.22
C VAL A 11 15.04 6.17 -6.69
N THR A 12 15.69 5.44 -7.59
CA THR A 12 15.52 5.57 -9.04
C THR A 12 15.15 4.22 -9.64
N GLU A 13 14.54 4.22 -10.82
CA GLU A 13 14.24 2.98 -11.55
C GLU A 13 15.52 2.14 -11.79
N LYS A 14 16.63 2.79 -12.14
CA LYS A 14 17.94 2.14 -12.28
C LYS A 14 18.39 1.48 -10.96
N TRP A 15 18.13 2.13 -9.82
CA TRP A 15 18.46 1.56 -8.52
C TRP A 15 17.54 0.38 -8.18
N LEU A 16 16.23 0.51 -8.38
CA LEU A 16 15.27 -0.59 -8.14
C LEU A 16 15.62 -1.81 -8.98
N ASN A 17 15.88 -1.63 -10.27
CA ASN A 17 16.26 -2.70 -11.15
C ASN A 17 17.54 -3.39 -10.65
N ARG A 18 18.49 -2.65 -10.07
CA ARG A 18 19.68 -3.25 -9.46
C ARG A 18 19.38 -3.96 -8.14
N ALA A 19 18.57 -3.37 -7.27
CA ALA A 19 18.23 -3.92 -5.96
C ALA A 19 17.41 -5.22 -6.08
N PHE A 20 16.52 -5.30 -7.05
CA PHE A 20 15.62 -6.43 -7.26
C PHE A 20 16.09 -7.42 -8.33
N ALA A 21 17.12 -7.11 -9.12
CA ALA A 21 17.65 -8.05 -10.13
C ALA A 21 18.00 -9.44 -9.56
N PRO A 22 18.71 -9.57 -8.41
CA PRO A 22 19.02 -10.89 -7.85
C PRO A 22 17.75 -11.69 -7.52
N LEU A 23 16.76 -11.05 -6.89
CA LEU A 23 15.49 -11.69 -6.55
C LEU A 23 14.68 -12.04 -7.80
N SER A 24 14.68 -11.17 -8.80
CA SER A 24 13.97 -11.40 -10.07
C SER A 24 14.54 -12.61 -10.80
N ASP A 25 15.85 -12.70 -10.90
CA ASP A 25 16.52 -13.80 -11.58
C ASP A 25 16.35 -15.12 -10.80
N PHE A 26 16.41 -15.06 -9.47
CA PHE A 26 16.08 -16.20 -8.60
C PHE A 26 14.65 -16.69 -8.82
N LEU A 27 13.65 -15.80 -8.73
CA LEU A 27 12.25 -16.17 -8.89
C LEU A 27 11.93 -16.67 -10.30
N ASN A 28 12.48 -16.05 -11.35
CA ASN A 28 12.27 -16.52 -12.71
C ASN A 28 12.92 -17.89 -12.98
N ARG A 29 13.99 -18.24 -12.25
CA ARG A 29 14.62 -19.55 -12.36
C ARG A 29 13.87 -20.63 -11.59
N GLU A 30 13.52 -20.35 -10.34
CA GLU A 30 12.96 -21.36 -9.42
C GLU A 30 11.42 -21.44 -9.45
N ARG A 31 10.74 -20.34 -9.75
CA ARG A 31 9.27 -20.18 -9.71
C ARG A 31 8.76 -19.31 -10.89
N PRO A 32 9.06 -19.65 -12.15
CA PRO A 32 8.79 -18.78 -13.30
C PRO A 32 7.32 -18.37 -13.45
N GLU A 33 6.39 -19.27 -13.12
CA GLU A 33 4.94 -19.00 -13.22
C GLU A 33 4.45 -18.01 -12.17
N ASP A 34 5.08 -18.03 -10.99
CA ASP A 34 4.66 -17.25 -9.82
C ASP A 34 5.53 -16.02 -9.56
N ALA A 35 6.65 -15.90 -10.28
CA ALA A 35 7.68 -14.91 -10.03
C ALA A 35 7.12 -13.50 -9.95
N ARG A 36 6.20 -13.15 -10.86
CA ARG A 36 5.56 -11.83 -10.87
C ARG A 36 4.67 -11.60 -9.66
N SER A 37 3.92 -12.61 -9.23
CA SER A 37 3.00 -12.54 -8.08
C SER A 37 3.77 -12.45 -6.77
N ILE A 38 4.81 -13.27 -6.60
CA ILE A 38 5.70 -13.21 -5.44
C ILE A 38 6.39 -11.85 -5.39
N MET A 39 6.98 -11.40 -6.50
CA MET A 39 7.70 -10.13 -6.59
C MET A 39 6.87 -8.92 -6.13
N ALA A 40 5.56 -8.93 -6.39
CA ALA A 40 4.66 -7.85 -5.97
C ALA A 40 4.60 -7.67 -4.45
N TYR A 41 4.90 -8.72 -3.67
CA TYR A 41 4.87 -8.70 -2.21
C TYR A 41 6.25 -8.57 -1.57
N MET A 42 7.31 -8.40 -2.36
CA MET A 42 8.68 -8.36 -1.84
C MET A 42 9.20 -6.93 -1.70
N MET A 43 9.80 -6.65 -0.55
CA MET A 43 10.48 -5.41 -0.25
C MET A 43 11.99 -5.67 -0.13
N PHE A 44 12.82 -4.85 -0.78
CA PHE A 44 14.26 -4.85 -0.54
C PHE A 44 14.57 -4.13 0.76
N MET A 45 15.23 -4.81 1.69
CA MET A 45 15.50 -4.31 3.04
C MET A 45 16.87 -3.68 3.16
N TYR A 46 17.92 -4.32 2.63
CA TYR A 46 19.30 -3.82 2.59
C TYR A 46 20.20 -4.83 1.86
N ASN A 47 21.42 -4.39 1.53
CA ASN A 47 22.50 -5.25 1.07
C ASN A 47 23.73 -5.06 1.96
N ALA A 48 23.95 -6.00 2.87
CA ALA A 48 25.03 -6.01 3.86
C ALA A 48 25.72 -7.37 3.85
N ASP A 49 27.00 -7.42 4.23
CA ASP A 49 27.77 -8.67 4.31
C ASP A 49 27.71 -9.55 3.05
N GLN A 50 27.69 -8.90 1.87
CA GLN A 50 27.56 -9.53 0.56
C GLN A 50 26.25 -10.32 0.37
N GLN A 51 25.19 -9.94 1.07
CA GLN A 51 23.87 -10.56 1.01
C GLN A 51 22.80 -9.51 0.72
N PHE A 52 21.86 -9.84 -0.14
CA PHE A 52 20.65 -9.09 -0.42
C PHE A 52 19.53 -9.62 0.49
N HIS A 53 18.95 -8.73 1.30
CA HIS A 53 17.85 -9.07 2.18
C HIS A 53 16.55 -8.53 1.60
N TYR A 54 15.58 -9.42 1.46
CA TYR A 54 14.24 -9.11 1.04
C TYR A 54 13.26 -9.59 2.09
N ARG A 55 12.13 -8.90 2.20
CA ARG A 55 11.06 -9.26 3.14
C ARG A 55 9.74 -9.32 2.41
N ASN A 56 8.97 -10.37 2.67
CA ASN A 56 7.59 -10.44 2.25
C ASN A 56 6.76 -9.46 3.09
N CYS A 57 6.09 -8.52 2.44
CA CYS A 57 5.35 -7.44 3.08
C CYS A 57 4.17 -7.94 3.94
N ILE A 58 3.65 -9.15 3.67
CA ILE A 58 2.49 -9.72 4.36
C ILE A 58 2.95 -10.65 5.48
N THR A 59 3.69 -11.70 5.14
CA THR A 59 4.10 -12.75 6.08
C THR A 59 5.23 -12.31 6.99
N ARG A 60 5.95 -11.23 6.61
CA ARG A 60 7.15 -10.69 7.27
C ARG A 60 8.36 -11.61 7.24
N ASP A 61 8.23 -12.77 6.62
CA ASP A 61 9.33 -13.68 6.36
C ASP A 61 10.27 -13.12 5.31
N SER A 62 11.50 -13.62 5.35
CA SER A 62 12.61 -13.01 4.63
C SER A 62 13.25 -13.97 3.65
N ILE A 63 13.72 -13.42 2.53
CA ILE A 63 14.57 -14.10 1.56
C ILE A 63 15.93 -13.42 1.61
N VAL A 64 16.98 -14.21 1.75
CA VAL A 64 18.36 -13.74 1.73
C VAL A 64 19.06 -14.40 0.56
N LEU A 65 19.59 -13.59 -0.35
CA LEU A 65 20.38 -14.04 -1.49
C LEU A 65 21.82 -13.58 -1.33
N ASP A 66 22.80 -14.38 -1.73
CA ASP A 66 24.19 -13.92 -1.76
C ASP A 66 24.45 -12.99 -2.96
N GLN A 67 25.67 -12.48 -3.04
CA GLN A 67 26.11 -11.58 -4.11
C GLN A 67 26.11 -12.24 -5.50
N SER A 68 26.04 -13.57 -5.58
CA SER A 68 25.89 -14.31 -6.84
C SER A 68 24.44 -14.46 -7.29
N GLY A 69 23.47 -14.14 -6.41
CA GLY A 69 22.04 -14.40 -6.62
C GLY A 69 21.61 -15.80 -6.20
N SER A 70 22.42 -16.49 -5.40
CA SER A 70 22.11 -17.82 -4.87
C SER A 70 21.38 -17.69 -3.53
N LEU A 71 20.47 -18.62 -3.25
CA LEU A 71 19.68 -18.60 -2.02
C LEU A 71 20.57 -18.94 -0.81
N VAL A 72 20.58 -18.05 0.18
CA VAL A 72 21.23 -18.26 1.48
C VAL A 72 20.22 -18.70 2.52
N ALA A 73 19.09 -18.01 2.59
CA ALA A 73 18.01 -18.32 3.51
C ALA A 73 16.66 -17.94 2.90
N CYS A 74 15.64 -18.73 3.19
CA CYS A 74 14.25 -18.45 2.84
C CYS A 74 13.39 -18.81 4.05
N GLY A 75 12.64 -17.84 4.57
CA GLY A 75 11.55 -18.12 5.51
C GLY A 75 10.50 -19.01 4.84
N GLU A 76 9.82 -19.81 5.65
CA GLU A 76 8.80 -20.78 5.22
C GLU A 76 7.70 -20.10 4.41
N GLU A 77 7.31 -18.89 4.84
CA GLU A 77 6.23 -18.11 4.27
C GLU A 77 6.75 -16.95 3.40
N ALA A 78 8.06 -16.87 3.14
CA ALA A 78 8.67 -15.75 2.43
C ALA A 78 8.23 -15.68 0.95
N LEU A 79 7.99 -16.84 0.35
CA LEU A 79 7.53 -16.99 -1.02
C LEU A 79 6.00 -17.05 -1.13
N ARG A 80 5.26 -16.94 -0.02
CA ARG A 80 3.79 -17.02 -0.08
C ARG A 80 3.22 -15.81 -0.81
N TYR A 81 2.46 -16.10 -1.86
CA TYR A 81 1.75 -15.14 -2.69
C TYR A 81 0.28 -15.55 -2.86
N ASN A 82 0.01 -16.87 -2.82
CA ASN A 82 -1.32 -17.43 -2.65
C ASN A 82 -1.62 -17.49 -1.16
N PHE A 83 -2.19 -16.40 -0.67
CA PHE A 83 -2.95 -16.44 0.56
C PHE A 83 -4.25 -17.12 0.16
N GLU A 84 -4.31 -18.46 0.33
CA GLU A 84 -5.58 -19.18 0.26
C GLU A 84 -6.59 -18.34 1.04
N ASN A 85 -7.65 -17.92 0.36
CA ASN A 85 -8.83 -17.44 1.05
C ASN A 85 -9.27 -18.63 1.90
N GLU A 86 -8.85 -18.70 3.17
CA GLU A 86 -9.68 -19.31 4.21
C GLU A 86 -11.08 -18.75 3.93
N GLU A 87 -11.97 -19.61 3.41
CA GLU A 87 -13.26 -19.29 2.78
C GLU A 87 -13.61 -17.81 2.92
N SER A 88 -13.20 -16.97 1.95
CA SER A 88 -13.20 -15.51 2.14
C SER A 88 -14.56 -15.10 2.67
N ILE A 89 -14.63 -14.72 3.96
CA ILE A 89 -15.89 -14.40 4.59
C ILE A 89 -16.37 -13.16 3.88
N VAL A 90 -17.37 -13.34 3.01
CA VAL A 90 -18.04 -12.24 2.36
C VAL A 90 -18.70 -11.46 3.47
N VAL A 91 -18.38 -10.17 3.55
CA VAL A 91 -19.00 -9.32 4.54
C VAL A 91 -20.45 -9.15 4.15
N ASP A 92 -21.34 -9.76 4.92
CA ASP A 92 -22.78 -9.55 4.77
C ASP A 92 -23.09 -8.10 5.18
N ARG A 93 -23.49 -7.29 4.21
CA ARG A 93 -23.83 -5.89 4.42
C ARG A 93 -25.27 -5.65 3.98
N PRO A 94 -26.07 -4.89 4.76
CA PRO A 94 -27.38 -4.41 4.32
C PRO A 94 -27.28 -3.63 3.00
N SER A 95 -28.41 -3.41 2.33
CA SER A 95 -28.46 -2.52 1.17
C SER A 95 -28.03 -1.10 1.56
N LYS A 96 -27.57 -0.29 0.58
CA LYS A 96 -27.07 1.06 0.84
C LYS A 96 -28.11 1.93 1.56
N GLU A 97 -29.38 1.73 1.23
CA GLU A 97 -30.54 2.44 1.76
C GLU A 97 -30.85 2.06 3.22
N GLU A 98 -30.45 0.85 3.65
CA GLU A 98 -30.70 0.31 4.99
C GLU A 98 -29.52 0.48 5.94
N ARG A 99 -28.34 0.87 5.43
CA ARG A 99 -27.14 1.04 6.25
C ARG A 99 -27.24 2.33 7.07
N PHE A 100 -27.04 2.18 8.37
CA PHE A 100 -26.68 3.33 9.20
C PHE A 100 -25.27 3.80 8.83
N VAL A 101 -25.14 5.06 8.46
CA VAL A 101 -23.86 5.75 8.22
C VAL A 101 -23.69 6.83 9.27
N HIS A 102 -22.54 6.85 9.93
CA HIS A 102 -22.25 7.82 10.97
C HIS A 102 -22.31 9.25 10.39
N PRO A 103 -22.93 10.24 11.07
CA PRO A 103 -23.10 11.59 10.53
C PRO A 103 -21.78 12.24 10.06
N ASN A 104 -20.69 12.07 10.81
CA ASN A 104 -19.37 12.59 10.40
C ASN A 104 -18.86 12.00 9.09
N VAL A 105 -19.23 10.77 8.73
CA VAL A 105 -18.86 10.16 7.45
C VAL A 105 -19.61 10.85 6.32
N THR A 106 -20.93 10.99 6.47
CA THR A 106 -21.81 11.69 5.51
C THR A 106 -21.34 13.14 5.31
N ASP A 107 -21.16 13.88 6.40
CA ASP A 107 -20.68 15.26 6.40
C ASP A 107 -19.33 15.41 5.68
N TRP A 108 -18.40 14.50 5.95
CA TRP A 108 -17.08 14.57 5.34
C TRP A 108 -17.15 14.26 3.85
N MET A 109 -17.95 13.28 3.43
CA MET A 109 -18.13 12.93 2.02
C MET A 109 -18.72 14.10 1.23
N GLU A 110 -19.78 14.73 1.73
CA GLU A 110 -20.43 15.89 1.10
C GLU A 110 -19.48 17.08 0.94
N LYS A 111 -18.60 17.30 1.94
CA LYS A 111 -17.64 18.43 1.93
C LYS A 111 -16.41 18.14 1.06
N SER A 112 -15.99 16.89 0.97
CA SER A 112 -14.66 16.53 0.45
C SER A 112 -14.67 15.90 -0.95
N LEU A 113 -15.80 15.32 -1.37
CA LEU A 113 -15.95 14.68 -2.67
C LEU A 113 -16.85 15.52 -3.58
N ASN A 114 -16.43 15.72 -4.82
CA ASN A 114 -17.34 16.23 -5.84
C ASN A 114 -18.21 15.09 -6.38
N LYS A 115 -19.35 15.43 -7.00
CA LYS A 115 -20.32 14.47 -7.53
C LYS A 115 -19.71 13.36 -8.38
N ARG A 116 -18.76 13.69 -9.27
CA ARG A 116 -18.12 12.69 -10.15
C ARG A 116 -17.23 11.72 -9.37
N THR A 117 -16.53 12.22 -8.36
CA THR A 117 -15.69 11.38 -7.47
C THR A 117 -16.56 10.50 -6.60
N GLU A 118 -17.65 11.05 -6.05
CA GLU A 118 -18.61 10.30 -5.24
C GLU A 118 -19.31 9.20 -6.04
N GLU A 119 -19.76 9.48 -7.27
CA GLU A 119 -20.33 8.47 -8.17
C GLU A 119 -19.39 7.30 -8.44
N LYS A 120 -18.07 7.55 -8.44
CA LYS A 120 -17.07 6.55 -8.80
C LYS A 120 -16.48 5.78 -7.61
N TYR A 121 -16.25 6.46 -6.49
CA TYR A 121 -15.56 5.88 -5.32
C TYR A 121 -16.35 6.01 -4.03
N GLY A 122 -17.53 6.64 -4.06
CA GLY A 122 -18.25 7.04 -2.85
C GLY A 122 -18.64 5.86 -1.98
N GLU A 123 -18.97 4.71 -2.58
CA GLU A 123 -19.30 3.51 -1.82
C GLU A 123 -18.07 2.94 -1.09
N GLU A 124 -16.94 2.79 -1.79
CA GLU A 124 -15.69 2.29 -1.21
C GLU A 124 -15.19 3.24 -0.11
N VAL A 125 -15.25 4.55 -0.36
CA VAL A 125 -14.86 5.57 0.62
C VAL A 125 -15.79 5.53 1.84
N CYS A 126 -17.10 5.41 1.64
CA CYS A 126 -18.06 5.30 2.73
C CYS A 126 -17.76 4.08 3.60
N ILE A 127 -17.60 2.90 3.01
CA ILE A 127 -17.28 1.67 3.73
C ILE A 127 -15.95 1.82 4.48
N PHE A 128 -14.92 2.33 3.81
CA PHE A 128 -13.62 2.54 4.43
C PHE A 128 -13.69 3.50 5.63
N LEU A 129 -14.37 4.64 5.49
CA LEU A 129 -14.51 5.61 6.58
C LEU A 129 -15.38 5.08 7.72
N GLN A 130 -16.47 4.38 7.41
CA GLN A 130 -17.42 3.86 8.40
C GLN A 130 -16.84 2.67 9.18
N GLU A 131 -16.20 1.73 8.50
CA GLU A 131 -15.90 0.40 9.05
C GLU A 131 -14.42 0.19 9.38
N LEU A 132 -13.51 0.99 8.82
CA LEU A 132 -12.06 0.79 8.94
C LEU A 132 -11.36 2.00 9.58
N TRP A 133 -11.44 3.17 8.94
CA TRP A 133 -10.71 4.35 9.36
C TRP A 133 -11.38 5.09 10.51
N GLY A 134 -12.70 5.26 10.46
CA GLY A 134 -13.50 5.91 11.50
C GLY A 134 -13.21 5.37 12.90
N PRO A 135 -13.27 4.05 13.14
CA PRO A 135 -12.93 3.49 14.44
C PRO A 135 -11.51 3.84 14.95
N ILE A 136 -10.53 3.97 14.04
CA ILE A 136 -9.13 4.31 14.40
C ILE A 136 -9.00 5.76 14.85
N VAL A 137 -9.71 6.67 14.18
CA VAL A 137 -9.66 8.11 14.46
C VAL A 137 -10.84 8.61 15.28
N ASN A 138 -11.62 7.69 15.86
CA ASN A 138 -12.86 7.97 16.59
C ASN A 138 -13.83 8.89 15.79
N PHE A 139 -13.94 8.63 14.49
CA PHE A 139 -14.76 9.37 13.53
C PHE A 139 -14.43 10.88 13.44
N ASP A 140 -13.24 11.29 13.86
CA ASP A 140 -12.70 12.62 13.60
C ASP A 140 -11.89 12.63 12.30
N PHE A 141 -12.47 13.24 11.27
CA PHE A 141 -11.87 13.34 9.94
C PHE A 141 -11.33 14.75 9.64
N CYS A 142 -11.19 15.62 10.64
CA CYS A 142 -10.78 17.01 10.43
C CYS A 142 -9.44 17.16 9.70
N ASN A 143 -8.54 16.21 9.92
CA ASN A 143 -7.23 16.16 9.30
C ASN A 143 -7.20 15.32 8.00
N LEU A 144 -8.28 14.65 7.60
CA LEU A 144 -8.29 13.80 6.41
C LEU A 144 -8.55 14.62 5.15
N LYS A 145 -7.63 14.59 4.18
CA LYS A 145 -7.74 15.31 2.91
C LYS A 145 -7.91 14.39 1.71
N THR A 146 -8.62 14.90 0.70
CA THR A 146 -8.76 14.29 -0.62
C THR A 146 -7.73 14.84 -1.60
N GLY A 147 -7.29 13.99 -2.52
CA GLY A 147 -6.34 14.34 -3.57
C GLY A 147 -4.93 13.85 -3.29
N TYR A 148 -4.03 14.12 -4.23
CA TYR A 148 -2.69 13.54 -4.19
C TYR A 148 -1.81 14.26 -3.14
N PRO A 149 -1.17 13.52 -2.21
CA PRO A 149 -0.42 14.14 -1.10
C PRO A 149 0.84 14.90 -1.54
N ILE A 150 1.39 14.56 -2.71
CA ILE A 150 2.48 15.32 -3.33
C ILE A 150 1.85 16.23 -4.39
N LYS A 151 2.30 17.48 -4.54
CA LYS A 151 1.69 18.37 -5.54
C LYS A 151 1.84 17.78 -6.98
N TRP A 152 0.85 18.05 -7.84
CA TRP A 152 0.90 17.87 -9.31
C TRP A 152 0.75 16.46 -9.91
N ALA A 153 0.18 15.47 -9.22
CA ALA A 153 -0.18 14.21 -9.87
C ALA A 153 -1.62 13.80 -9.54
N GLN A 154 -2.58 14.22 -10.36
CA GLN A 154 -3.94 13.69 -10.30
C GLN A 154 -4.11 12.64 -11.39
N MET A 155 -4.65 11.49 -10.99
CA MET A 155 -4.93 10.35 -11.86
C MET A 155 -6.44 10.14 -11.92
N ARG A 156 -6.99 9.93 -13.12
CA ARG A 156 -8.45 9.73 -13.30
C ARG A 156 -8.97 8.44 -12.68
N TYR A 157 -8.10 7.45 -12.49
CA TYR A 157 -8.43 6.11 -12.02
C TYR A 157 -8.06 5.86 -10.56
N CYS A 158 -7.73 6.93 -9.83
CA CYS A 158 -7.31 6.84 -8.44
C CYS A 158 -7.95 7.96 -7.62
N LEU A 159 -8.33 7.66 -6.38
CA LEU A 159 -8.63 8.66 -5.36
C LEU A 159 -7.67 8.44 -4.19
N TYR A 160 -7.01 9.51 -3.77
CA TYR A 160 -6.08 9.50 -2.64
C TYR A 160 -6.75 10.19 -1.46
N LEU A 161 -6.72 9.54 -0.30
CA LEU A 161 -7.04 10.13 0.99
C LEU A 161 -5.79 10.09 1.86
N TYR A 162 -5.48 11.16 2.57
CA TYR A 162 -4.34 11.16 3.48
C TYR A 162 -4.58 12.11 4.65
N PRO A 163 -4.21 11.72 5.87
CA PRO A 163 -4.40 12.59 7.02
C PRO A 163 -3.24 13.60 7.10
N THR A 164 -3.52 14.90 6.99
CA THR A 164 -2.50 15.97 6.92
C THR A 164 -1.73 16.20 8.19
N ASP A 165 -2.36 15.98 9.34
CA ASP A 165 -1.73 16.25 10.64
C ASP A 165 -1.33 14.96 11.36
N PHE A 166 -1.46 13.82 10.67
CA PHE A 166 -1.03 12.54 11.22
C PHE A 166 0.49 12.47 11.28
N PRO A 167 1.06 11.91 12.36
CA PRO A 167 2.48 11.90 12.58
C PRO A 167 3.25 11.07 11.56
N THR A 168 2.58 10.25 10.74
CA THR A 168 3.22 9.38 9.76
C THR A 168 2.83 9.71 8.32
N LYS A 169 3.72 9.40 7.37
CA LYS A 169 3.49 9.58 5.92
C LYS A 169 2.62 8.46 5.37
N ILE A 170 1.32 8.45 5.68
CA ILE A 170 0.36 7.45 5.18
C ILE A 170 -0.56 8.05 4.13
N THR A 171 -0.80 7.31 3.05
CA THR A 171 -1.81 7.65 2.06
C THR A 171 -2.64 6.43 1.69
N ILE A 172 -3.94 6.62 1.58
CA ILE A 172 -4.92 5.61 1.23
C ILE A 172 -5.31 5.84 -0.23
N LEU A 173 -5.08 4.83 -1.06
CA LEU A 173 -5.27 4.90 -2.49
C LEU A 173 -6.42 3.98 -2.91
N PHE A 174 -7.56 4.58 -3.22
CA PHE A 174 -8.68 3.89 -3.85
C PHE A 174 -8.41 3.74 -5.33
N VAL A 175 -8.32 2.50 -5.80
CA VAL A 175 -8.02 2.18 -7.20
C VAL A 175 -9.31 1.85 -7.93
N GLY A 176 -9.56 2.53 -9.04
CA GLY A 176 -10.73 2.27 -9.87
C GLY A 176 -10.65 0.91 -10.57
N ASN A 177 -11.80 0.29 -10.78
CA ASN A 177 -11.94 -1.02 -11.41
C ASN A 177 -11.25 -1.11 -12.78
N GLU A 178 -11.09 0.01 -13.50
CA GLU A 178 -10.39 0.01 -14.78
C GLU A 178 -8.91 -0.38 -14.67
N ILE A 179 -8.27 -0.05 -13.55
CA ILE A 179 -6.89 -0.47 -13.25
C ILE A 179 -6.89 -1.92 -12.74
N VAL A 180 -7.78 -2.25 -11.81
CA VAL A 180 -7.87 -3.59 -11.18
C VAL A 180 -8.11 -4.66 -12.23
N GLU A 181 -9.14 -4.46 -13.06
CA GLU A 181 -9.55 -5.40 -14.10
C GLU A 181 -8.77 -5.23 -15.41
N ARG A 182 -7.74 -4.36 -15.43
CA ARG A 182 -6.89 -4.08 -16.60
C ARG A 182 -7.70 -3.64 -17.85
N ARG A 183 -8.84 -2.97 -17.64
CA ARG A 183 -9.65 -2.35 -18.70
C ARG A 183 -9.10 -0.97 -19.16
N CYS A 184 -7.97 -0.54 -18.61
CA CYS A 184 -7.24 0.67 -18.99
C CYS A 184 -6.16 0.40 -20.05
N SER A 185 -5.63 1.47 -20.65
CA SER A 185 -4.48 1.34 -21.55
C SER A 185 -3.20 1.04 -20.78
N TYR A 186 -2.22 0.43 -21.44
CA TYR A 186 -0.90 0.17 -20.85
C TYR A 186 -0.23 1.44 -20.31
N SER A 187 -0.38 2.58 -21.00
CA SER A 187 0.14 3.87 -20.53
C SER A 187 -0.49 4.29 -19.21
N GLN A 188 -1.82 4.13 -19.08
CA GLN A 188 -2.56 4.50 -17.86
C GLN A 188 -2.18 3.61 -16.68
N TYR A 189 -2.02 2.31 -16.93
CA TYR A 189 -1.54 1.38 -15.92
C TYR A 189 -0.09 1.71 -15.48
N SER A 190 0.79 2.01 -16.44
CA SER A 190 2.17 2.40 -16.15
C SER A 190 2.25 3.72 -15.38
N GLU A 191 1.38 4.69 -15.68
CA GLU A 191 1.27 5.95 -14.94
C GLU A 191 0.84 5.72 -13.49
N TYR A 192 -0.15 4.85 -13.27
CA TYR A 192 -0.55 4.40 -11.94
C TYR A 192 0.65 3.80 -11.18
N GLU A 193 1.35 2.83 -11.75
CA GLU A 193 2.49 2.18 -11.09
C GLU A 193 3.61 3.16 -10.76
N LYS A 194 3.94 4.06 -11.70
CA LYS A 194 4.95 5.10 -11.50
C LYS A 194 4.59 6.03 -10.35
N LEU A 195 3.30 6.36 -10.22
CA LEU A 195 2.82 7.26 -9.19
C LEU A 195 2.86 6.59 -7.81
N VAL A 196 2.40 5.34 -7.69
CA VAL A 196 2.52 4.56 -6.44
C VAL A 196 3.98 4.45 -6.01
N ARG A 197 4.88 4.10 -6.93
CA ARG A 197 6.32 4.02 -6.65
C ARG A 197 6.90 5.38 -6.21
N LYS A 198 6.46 6.47 -6.84
CA LYS A 198 6.91 7.82 -6.47
C LYS A 198 6.53 8.17 -5.04
N LEU A 199 5.32 7.83 -4.59
CA LEU A 199 4.92 8.02 -3.20
C LEU A 199 5.82 7.26 -2.24
N SER A 200 6.04 5.97 -2.52
CA SER A 200 6.94 5.14 -1.71
C SER A 200 8.37 5.70 -1.65
N PHE A 201 8.88 6.28 -2.75
CA PHE A 201 10.21 6.92 -2.76
C PHE A 201 10.30 8.18 -1.90
N GLU A 202 9.18 8.83 -1.66
CA GLU A 202 9.08 10.04 -0.84
C GLU A 202 8.73 9.69 0.63
N GLY A 203 8.87 8.40 0.99
CA GLY A 203 8.62 7.86 2.33
C GLY A 203 7.14 7.62 2.65
N TRP A 204 6.25 7.72 1.66
CA TRP A 204 4.82 7.47 1.90
C TRP A 204 4.52 5.98 1.91
N GLN A 205 3.93 5.53 3.00
CA GLN A 205 3.28 4.24 3.10
C GLN A 205 1.93 4.30 2.38
N VAL A 206 1.84 3.61 1.23
CA VAL A 206 0.65 3.58 0.37
C VAL A 206 -0.21 2.38 0.74
N ILE A 207 -1.45 2.65 1.14
CA ILE A 207 -2.47 1.66 1.48
C ILE A 207 -3.44 1.59 0.32
N THR A 208 -3.27 0.58 -0.54
CA THR A 208 -4.14 0.39 -1.70
C THR A 208 -5.46 -0.26 -1.26
N VAL A 209 -6.58 0.39 -1.60
CA VAL A 209 -7.94 -0.08 -1.34
C VAL A 209 -8.60 -0.40 -2.67
N ILE A 210 -9.07 -1.63 -2.80
CA ILE A 210 -9.92 -2.11 -3.89
C ILE A 210 -11.22 -2.67 -3.30
N ARG A 211 -12.27 -2.73 -4.11
CA ARG A 211 -13.60 -3.18 -3.69
C ARG A 211 -13.56 -4.56 -3.03
N GLU A 212 -12.76 -5.46 -3.59
CA GLU A 212 -12.63 -6.83 -3.14
C GLU A 212 -12.10 -6.94 -1.70
N PHE A 213 -11.21 -6.03 -1.28
CA PHE A 213 -10.69 -6.00 0.10
C PHE A 213 -11.71 -5.46 1.10
N LEU A 214 -12.65 -4.63 0.64
CA LEU A 214 -13.72 -4.13 1.48
C LEU A 214 -14.81 -5.21 1.61
N ASP A 215 -15.10 -5.96 0.56
CA ASP A 215 -16.15 -6.98 0.56
C ASP A 215 -15.72 -8.32 1.18
N ARG A 216 -14.44 -8.50 1.52
CA ARG A 216 -13.90 -9.76 2.04
C ARG A 216 -12.95 -9.50 3.21
N ASP A 217 -13.13 -10.26 4.28
CA ASP A 217 -12.19 -10.36 5.40
C ASP A 217 -11.71 -9.01 5.96
N LEU A 218 -12.68 -8.15 6.33
CA LEU A 218 -12.42 -6.83 6.91
C LEU A 218 -11.52 -6.88 8.13
N ASP A 219 -11.58 -7.92 8.93
CA ASP A 219 -10.78 -8.02 10.16
C ASP A 219 -9.29 -8.21 9.84
N GLN A 220 -8.95 -9.03 8.84
CA GLN A 220 -7.59 -9.05 8.32
C GLN A 220 -7.19 -7.70 7.74
N PHE A 221 -8.08 -7.02 7.03
CA PHE A 221 -7.76 -5.71 6.47
C PHE A 221 -7.58 -4.63 7.54
N ARG A 222 -8.35 -4.66 8.63
CA ARG A 222 -8.15 -3.83 9.84
C ARG A 222 -6.81 -4.10 10.49
N LEU A 223 -6.43 -5.37 10.62
CA LEU A 223 -5.14 -5.77 11.17
C LEU A 223 -3.99 -5.25 10.30
N TYR A 224 -4.11 -5.40 8.98
CA TYR A 224 -3.16 -4.85 8.01
C TYR A 224 -3.05 -3.32 8.12
N LEU A 225 -4.18 -2.62 8.17
CA LEU A 225 -4.24 -1.15 8.31
C LEU A 225 -3.53 -0.71 9.59
N SER A 226 -3.83 -1.33 10.72
CA SER A 226 -3.22 -1.03 12.02
C SER A 226 -1.71 -1.27 12.03
N LYS A 227 -1.27 -2.41 11.47
CA LYS A 227 0.17 -2.73 11.33
C LYS A 227 0.88 -1.75 10.41
N THR A 228 0.24 -1.36 9.31
CA THR A 228 0.80 -0.43 8.34
C THR A 228 0.95 0.96 8.93
N ILE A 229 -0.01 1.40 9.74
CA ILE A 229 0.07 2.65 10.49
C ILE A 229 1.28 2.66 11.44
N ASN A 230 1.46 1.56 12.19
CA ASN A 230 2.56 1.43 13.15
C ASN A 230 3.95 1.38 12.50
N LEU A 231 4.05 0.98 11.23
CA LEU A 231 5.31 0.87 10.50
C LEU A 231 5.62 2.11 9.65
N ALA A 232 4.66 3.01 9.48
CA ALA A 232 4.84 4.17 8.61
C ALA A 232 5.86 5.15 9.20
N GLU A 233 6.71 5.70 8.33
CA GLU A 233 7.72 6.67 8.74
C GLU A 233 7.07 7.93 9.31
N PRO A 234 7.66 8.53 10.36
CA PRO A 234 7.21 9.81 10.85
C PRO A 234 7.35 10.88 9.76
N ARG A 235 6.45 11.86 9.77
CA ARG A 235 6.60 13.08 8.99
C ARG A 235 7.75 13.88 9.60
N ASP A 236 8.59 14.42 8.73
CA ASP A 236 9.57 15.42 9.12
C ASP A 236 8.79 16.67 9.59
N TYR A 237 8.48 16.73 10.88
CA TYR A 237 8.16 17.99 11.52
C TYR A 237 9.47 18.74 11.58
N GLY A 238 9.66 19.71 10.68
CA GLY A 238 10.83 20.57 10.70
C GLY A 238 11.06 21.08 12.11
N ASP A 239 12.28 20.86 12.62
CA ASP A 239 12.87 21.32 13.88
C ASP A 239 11.91 21.92 14.92
N GLY A 240 11.73 21.18 16.01
CA GLY A 240 11.28 21.73 17.29
C GLY A 240 10.04 21.05 17.83
N HIS A 241 10.23 19.93 18.52
CA HIS A 241 9.91 19.83 19.95
C HIS A 241 10.28 18.43 20.43
N ASP A 242 11.14 18.38 21.44
CA ASP A 242 11.35 17.21 22.28
C ASP A 242 10.00 16.63 22.70
N ILE A 243 9.75 15.37 22.36
CA ILE A 243 8.74 14.58 23.05
C ILE A 243 9.51 13.52 23.83
N MET A 244 9.72 13.83 25.11
CA MET A 244 10.13 12.86 26.12
C MET A 244 9.12 11.71 26.14
N TYR A 245 9.64 10.50 26.03
CA TYR A 245 8.93 9.29 26.42
C TYR A 245 8.79 9.27 27.94
N ILE A 246 7.57 9.05 28.44
CA ILE A 246 7.32 8.42 29.75
C ILE A 246 6.80 7.02 29.46
#